data_AF-A0A2A5H4M1-F1
#
_entry.id   AF-A0A2A5H4M1-F1
#
_cell.length_a   1.000
_cell.length_b   1.000
_cell.length_c   1.000
_cell.angle_alpha   90.00
_cell.angle_beta   90.00
_cell.angle_gamma   90.00
#
_symmetry.space_group_name_H-M   'P 1'
#
loop_
_entity.id
_entity.type
_entity.pdbx_description
1 polymer ?
#
loop_
_entity_poly.entity_id
_entity_poly.type
_entity_poly.pdbx_seq_one_letter_code
_entity_poly.pdbx_strand_id
1 'polypeptide(L)'
;MLLDLIARHESGGMYNRVYGRGVKTEPLTSMSINNVMSWQRQYTTIHKSRSSAAGRYQIIRITLIDLTKSMRLSGKELFNEEMQDRMAMELLKRRGYRRFLLRTKTLKAMVRSLSQEWASFPKDESGKSYYAGDGLNKALVSYDEVIKVLKLERERALTERLLLWRKENV
;
A
#
# COMPACT_ATOMS: atom_id res chain seq x y z
N MET A 1 5.69 -10.38 -1.97
CA MET A 1 4.42 -10.92 -2.51
C MET A 1 3.23 -10.05 -2.10
N LEU A 2 3.15 -9.63 -0.83
CA LEU A 2 2.05 -8.76 -0.37
C LEU A 2 2.05 -7.39 -1.05
N LEU A 3 3.21 -6.74 -1.21
CA LEU A 3 3.29 -5.48 -1.95
C LEU A 3 2.85 -5.64 -3.42
N ASP A 4 3.18 -6.76 -4.06
CA ASP A 4 2.76 -7.03 -5.44
C ASP A 4 1.27 -7.28 -5.54
N LEU A 5 0.68 -7.98 -4.57
CA LEU A 5 -0.77 -8.14 -4.47
C LEU A 5 -1.46 -6.78 -4.37
N ILE A 6 -0.98 -5.91 -3.48
CA ILE A 6 -1.49 -4.54 -3.32
C ILE A 6 -1.36 -3.79 -4.65
N ALA A 7 -0.16 -3.75 -5.21
CA ALA A 7 0.14 -3.01 -6.43
C ALA A 7 -0.71 -3.45 -7.61
N ARG A 8 -0.95 -4.75 -7.77
CA ARG A 8 -1.80 -5.29 -8.85
C ARG A 8 -3.23 -4.77 -8.77
N HIS A 9 -3.81 -4.70 -7.57
CA HIS A 9 -5.20 -4.23 -7.41
C HIS A 9 -5.34 -2.71 -7.35
N GLU A 10 -4.34 -2.01 -6.84
CA GLU A 10 -4.37 -0.55 -6.74
C GLU A 10 -3.97 0.11 -8.06
N SER A 11 -2.96 -0.42 -8.75
CA SER A 11 -2.40 0.24 -9.92
C SER A 11 -2.11 -0.67 -11.12
N GLY A 12 -2.32 -1.98 -11.02
CA GLY A 12 -1.81 -2.92 -12.01
C GLY A 12 -0.28 -3.01 -11.99
N GLY A 13 0.37 -2.59 -10.90
CA GLY A 13 1.83 -2.63 -10.75
C GLY A 13 2.58 -1.37 -11.21
N MET A 14 1.89 -0.37 -11.76
CA MET A 14 2.52 0.77 -12.41
C MET A 14 2.86 1.91 -11.43
N TYR A 15 4.14 2.27 -11.34
CA TYR A 15 4.65 3.34 -10.47
C TYR A 15 4.24 4.76 -10.88
N ASN A 16 3.80 4.93 -12.12
CA ASN A 16 3.39 6.22 -12.68
C ASN A 16 1.86 6.35 -12.80
N ARG A 17 1.08 5.40 -12.27
CA ARG A 17 -0.38 5.46 -12.38
C ARG A 17 -0.99 6.51 -11.47
N VAL A 18 -2.01 7.19 -11.97
CA VAL A 18 -2.81 8.14 -11.20
C VAL A 18 -4.29 7.76 -11.22
N TYR A 19 -5.03 8.21 -10.21
CA TYR A 19 -6.47 7.94 -10.11
C TYR A 19 -7.24 8.49 -11.31
N GLY A 20 -8.15 7.70 -11.88
CA GLY A 20 -9.07 8.14 -12.92
C GLY A 20 -9.72 6.99 -13.68
N ARG A 21 -10.65 7.31 -14.58
CA ARG A 21 -11.21 6.32 -15.52
C ARG A 21 -10.12 5.86 -16.50
N GLY A 22 -10.02 4.54 -16.70
CA GLY A 22 -9.03 3.93 -17.58
C GLY A 22 -7.61 3.91 -16.99
N VAL A 23 -6.62 3.68 -17.85
CA VAL A 23 -5.21 3.76 -17.49
C VAL A 23 -4.77 5.22 -17.66
N LYS A 24 -4.45 5.90 -16.55
CA LYS A 24 -3.90 7.26 -16.56
C LYS A 24 -2.54 7.28 -15.87
N THR A 25 -1.60 8.03 -16.44
CA THR A 25 -0.23 8.09 -15.94
C THR A 25 0.33 9.50 -15.93
N GLU A 26 1.25 9.74 -15.00
CA GLU A 26 2.07 10.94 -14.88
C GLU A 26 3.52 10.52 -14.59
N PRO A 27 4.54 11.33 -14.92
CA PRO A 27 5.95 10.96 -14.70
C PRO A 27 6.37 11.08 -13.21
N LEU A 28 5.59 10.47 -12.32
CA LEU A 28 5.72 10.54 -10.87
C LEU A 28 7.11 10.12 -10.38
N THR A 29 7.69 9.07 -10.97
CA THR A 29 9.01 8.56 -10.56
C THR A 29 10.16 9.53 -10.82
N SER A 30 9.94 10.52 -11.69
CA SER A 30 10.88 11.61 -11.96
C SER A 30 10.61 12.87 -11.12
N MET A 31 9.54 12.90 -10.35
CA MET A 31 9.18 14.05 -9.50
C MET A 31 9.77 13.91 -8.09
N SER A 32 10.12 15.04 -7.48
CA SER A 32 10.30 15.08 -6.03
C SER A 32 8.98 14.81 -5.31
N ILE A 33 9.04 14.35 -4.07
CA ILE A 33 7.85 14.16 -3.23
C ILE A 33 7.02 15.45 -3.13
N ASN A 34 7.68 16.62 -2.99
CA ASN A 34 6.99 17.91 -2.95
C ASN A 34 6.26 18.22 -4.27
N ASN A 35 6.88 17.89 -5.41
CA ASN A 35 6.24 18.06 -6.72
C ASN A 35 5.02 17.13 -6.87
N VAL A 36 5.12 15.88 -6.41
CA VAL A 36 3.97 14.96 -6.36
C VAL A 36 2.86 15.50 -5.48
N MET A 37 3.16 16.00 -4.27
CA MET A 37 2.17 16.60 -3.39
C MET A 37 1.48 17.84 -4.00
N SER A 38 2.23 18.64 -4.76
CA SER A 38 1.71 19.79 -5.49
C SER A 38 0.78 19.35 -6.62
N TRP A 39 1.22 18.40 -7.44
CA TRP A 39 0.40 17.78 -8.49
C TRP A 39 -0.88 17.19 -7.90
N GLN A 40 -0.79 16.42 -6.81
CA GLN A 40 -1.94 15.81 -6.14
C GLN A 40 -2.95 16.85 -5.65
N ARG A 41 -2.48 17.98 -5.13
CA ARG A 41 -3.35 19.10 -4.73
C ARG A 41 -4.09 19.63 -5.96
N GLN A 42 -3.35 20.02 -7.00
CA GLN A 42 -3.92 20.57 -8.23
C GLN A 42 -4.89 19.60 -8.91
N TYR A 43 -4.57 18.31 -8.92
CA TYR A 43 -5.43 17.27 -9.49
C TYR A 43 -6.81 17.21 -8.83
N THR A 44 -6.87 17.37 -7.50
CA THR A 44 -8.14 17.43 -6.76
C THR A 44 -8.84 18.78 -6.85
N THR A 45 -8.11 19.91 -6.88
CA THR A 45 -8.72 21.24 -6.81
C THR A 45 -9.08 21.82 -8.17
N ILE A 46 -8.21 21.66 -9.17
CA ILE A 46 -8.37 22.23 -10.51
C ILE A 46 -9.15 21.25 -11.39
N HIS A 47 -8.71 20.00 -11.44
CA HIS A 47 -9.35 18.97 -12.27
C HIS A 47 -10.53 18.27 -11.59
N LYS A 48 -10.90 18.72 -10.38
CA LYS A 48 -12.02 18.20 -9.57
C LYS A 48 -11.99 16.67 -9.46
N SER A 49 -10.79 16.07 -9.44
CA SER A 49 -10.65 14.63 -9.25
C SER A 49 -11.18 14.22 -7.88
N ARG A 50 -11.89 13.09 -7.81
CA ARG A 50 -12.43 12.54 -6.56
C ARG A 50 -11.35 12.04 -5.60
N SER A 51 -10.14 11.78 -6.10
CA SER A 51 -9.03 11.30 -5.31
C SER A 51 -7.69 11.86 -5.82
N SER A 52 -6.75 12.01 -4.90
CA SER A 52 -5.35 12.35 -5.18
C SER A 52 -4.45 11.12 -5.29
N ALA A 53 -5.03 9.91 -5.30
CA ALA A 53 -4.26 8.67 -5.31
C ALA A 53 -3.29 8.60 -6.50
N ALA A 54 -2.03 8.29 -6.20
CA ALA A 54 -0.94 8.28 -7.15
C ALA A 54 0.06 7.15 -6.85
N GLY A 55 0.73 6.69 -7.90
CA GLY A 55 1.78 5.69 -7.85
C GLY A 55 1.29 4.25 -7.71
N ARG A 56 2.26 3.34 -7.57
CA ARG A 56 2.07 1.89 -7.54
C ARG A 56 1.08 1.44 -6.45
N TYR A 57 1.04 2.20 -5.36
CA TYR A 57 0.25 1.89 -4.17
C TYR A 57 -0.89 2.88 -3.92
N GLN A 58 -1.21 3.74 -4.91
CA GLN A 58 -2.31 4.70 -4.86
C GLN A 58 -2.31 5.59 -3.59
N ILE A 59 -1.12 6.07 -3.19
CA ILE A 59 -0.95 6.90 -1.99
C ILE A 59 -1.63 8.25 -2.23
N ILE A 60 -2.58 8.63 -1.37
CA ILE A 60 -3.25 9.93 -1.42
C ILE A 60 -2.42 11.02 -0.74
N ARG A 61 -2.70 12.28 -1.05
CA ARG A 61 -1.90 13.43 -0.60
C ARG A 61 -1.72 13.52 0.91
N ILE A 62 -2.79 13.32 1.67
CA ILE A 62 -2.71 13.42 3.15
C ILE A 62 -1.81 12.32 3.73
N THR A 63 -1.93 11.10 3.20
CA THR A 63 -1.05 9.97 3.57
C THR A 63 0.40 10.24 3.18
N LEU A 64 0.64 10.83 1.99
CA LEU A 64 1.99 11.19 1.55
C LEU A 64 2.63 12.22 2.49
N ILE A 65 1.87 13.22 2.94
CA ILE A 65 2.33 14.23 3.93
C ILE A 65 2.74 13.55 5.24
N ASP A 66 1.92 12.63 5.73
CA ASP A 66 2.20 11.92 6.98
C ASP A 66 3.37 10.94 6.84
N LEU A 67 3.56 10.33 5.67
CA LEU A 67 4.71 9.49 5.36
C LEU A 67 6.00 10.30 5.38
N THR A 68 6.05 11.42 4.66
CA THR A 68 7.20 12.34 4.64
C THR A 68 7.64 12.73 6.06
N LYS A 69 6.68 13.09 6.93
CA LYS A 69 6.96 13.41 8.33
C LYS A 69 7.52 12.21 9.10
N SER A 70 6.84 11.05 9.04
CA SER A 70 7.24 9.86 9.81
C SER A 70 8.61 9.31 9.40
N MET A 71 8.94 9.43 8.11
CA MET A 71 10.17 8.93 7.53
C MET A 71 11.28 10.00 7.58
N ARG A 72 11.01 11.18 8.15
CA ARG A 72 11.93 12.31 8.28
C ARG A 72 12.52 12.76 6.94
N LEU A 73 11.71 12.74 5.90
CA LEU A 73 12.10 13.14 4.55
C LEU A 73 11.97 14.67 4.40
N SER A 74 12.87 15.25 3.61
CA SER A 74 12.84 16.69 3.31
C SER A 74 11.77 17.06 2.28
N GLY A 75 11.27 16.07 1.52
CA GLY A 75 10.36 16.25 0.39
C GLY A 75 11.08 16.54 -0.93
N LYS A 76 12.40 16.74 -0.92
CA LYS A 76 13.22 16.93 -2.13
C LYS A 76 13.64 15.60 -2.77
N GLU A 77 13.53 14.50 -2.02
CA GLU A 77 13.79 13.16 -2.52
C GLU A 77 12.82 12.81 -3.65
N LEU A 78 13.29 11.99 -4.60
CA LEU A 78 12.44 11.51 -5.69
C LEU A 78 11.35 10.55 -5.16
N PHE A 79 10.17 10.65 -5.73
CA PHE A 79 9.08 9.70 -5.56
C PHE A 79 9.21 8.51 -6.54
N ASN A 80 10.45 8.03 -6.68
CA ASN A 80 10.83 6.92 -7.55
C ASN A 80 10.30 5.57 -7.02
N GLU A 81 10.58 4.51 -7.76
CA GLU A 81 10.12 3.15 -7.50
C GLU A 81 10.50 2.69 -6.08
N GLU A 82 11.76 2.86 -5.70
CA GLU A 82 12.27 2.50 -4.37
C GLU A 82 11.56 3.30 -3.26
N MET A 83 11.38 4.60 -3.45
CA MET A 83 10.70 5.44 -2.46
C MET A 83 9.24 5.00 -2.26
N GLN A 84 8.53 4.71 -3.35
CA GLN A 84 7.15 4.22 -3.29
C GLN A 84 7.07 2.89 -2.54
N ASP A 85 7.99 1.96 -2.79
CA ASP A 85 8.05 0.66 -2.10
C ASP A 85 8.35 0.82 -0.61
N ARG A 86 9.29 1.69 -0.26
CA ARG A 86 9.60 2.00 1.15
C ARG A 86 8.41 2.62 1.87
N MET A 87 7.71 3.54 1.22
CA MET A 87 6.50 4.16 1.75
C MET A 87 5.37 3.15 1.97
N ALA A 88 5.13 2.25 1.02
CA ALA A 88 4.13 1.18 1.17
C ALA A 88 4.47 0.22 2.31
N MET A 89 5.75 -0.11 2.47
CA MET A 89 6.21 -0.90 3.61
C MET A 89 6.00 -0.16 4.94
N GLU A 90 6.18 1.15 4.98
CA GLU A 90 5.89 1.95 6.17
C GLU A 90 4.40 1.93 6.52
N LEU A 91 3.52 2.02 5.52
CA LEU A 91 2.07 1.85 5.72
C LEU A 91 1.72 0.47 6.28
N LEU A 92 2.34 -0.61 5.75
CA LEU A 92 2.17 -1.96 6.30
C LEU A 92 2.59 -2.04 7.78
N LYS A 93 3.75 -1.46 8.12
CA LYS A 93 4.25 -1.43 9.50
C LYS A 93 3.26 -0.72 10.43
N ARG A 94 2.73 0.44 10.03
CA ARG A 94 1.68 1.17 10.78
C ARG A 94 0.44 0.31 10.99
N ARG A 95 0.04 -0.47 9.99
CA ARG A 95 -1.05 -1.45 10.08
C ARG A 95 -0.70 -2.70 10.88
N GLY A 96 0.47 -2.79 11.50
CA GLY A 96 0.84 -3.86 12.42
C GLY A 96 1.42 -5.09 11.72
N TYR A 97 2.07 -4.91 10.57
CA TYR A 97 2.70 -6.01 9.82
C TYR A 97 3.72 -6.80 10.66
N ARG A 98 4.52 -6.13 11.49
CA ARG A 98 5.46 -6.81 12.41
C ARG A 98 4.74 -7.72 13.41
N ARG A 99 3.67 -7.24 14.04
CA ARG A 99 2.84 -8.07 14.95
C ARG A 99 2.21 -9.25 14.22
N PHE A 100 1.82 -9.05 12.97
CA PHE A 100 1.31 -10.10 12.11
C PHE A 100 2.34 -11.19 11.82
N LEU A 101 3.57 -10.83 11.45
CA LEU A 101 4.67 -11.78 11.22
C LEU A 101 5.05 -12.53 12.49
N LEU A 102 5.08 -11.84 13.63
CA LEU A 102 5.34 -12.44 14.96
C LEU A 102 4.15 -13.25 15.52
N ARG A 103 3.09 -13.44 14.73
CA ARG A 103 1.86 -14.17 15.12
C ARG A 103 1.10 -13.59 16.32
N THR A 104 1.45 -12.40 16.82
CA THR A 104 0.70 -11.67 17.86
C THR A 104 -0.49 -10.89 17.30
N LYS A 105 -0.65 -10.85 15.97
CA LYS A 105 -1.84 -10.38 15.27
C LYS A 105 -2.36 -11.47 14.34
N THR A 106 -3.66 -11.76 14.37
CA THR A 106 -4.26 -12.85 13.57
C THR A 106 -4.31 -12.49 12.07
N LEU A 107 -4.53 -13.51 11.23
CA LEU A 107 -4.74 -13.33 9.78
C LEU A 107 -5.95 -12.41 9.52
N LYS A 108 -7.10 -12.71 10.14
CA LYS A 108 -8.33 -11.91 9.99
C LYS A 108 -8.12 -10.46 10.41
N ALA A 109 -7.44 -10.23 11.53
CA ALA A 109 -7.12 -8.88 11.98
C ALA A 109 -6.16 -8.15 11.02
N MET A 110 -5.23 -8.88 10.37
CA MET A 110 -4.37 -8.30 9.35
C MET A 110 -5.16 -7.91 8.09
N VAL A 111 -6.03 -8.78 7.60
CA VAL A 111 -6.94 -8.49 6.48
C VAL A 111 -7.74 -7.22 6.75
N ARG A 112 -8.39 -7.13 7.91
CA ARG A 112 -9.14 -5.91 8.30
C ARG A 112 -8.26 -4.66 8.30
N SER A 113 -7.02 -4.75 8.78
CA SER A 113 -6.13 -3.57 8.76
C SER A 113 -5.63 -3.20 7.37
N LEU A 114 -5.45 -4.15 6.46
CA LEU A 114 -5.14 -3.86 5.05
C LEU A 114 -6.29 -3.08 4.41
N SER A 115 -7.54 -3.49 4.66
CA SER A 115 -8.72 -2.81 4.10
C SER A 115 -8.92 -1.36 4.57
N GLN A 116 -8.28 -0.97 5.68
CA GLN A 116 -8.29 0.40 6.20
C GLN A 116 -7.21 1.29 5.56
N GLU A 117 -6.33 0.72 4.74
CA GLU A 117 -5.28 1.45 4.02
C GLU A 117 -5.53 1.40 2.51
N TRP A 118 -5.90 0.23 1.99
CA TRP A 118 -6.15 -0.01 0.57
C TRP A 118 -7.61 -0.40 0.35
N ALA A 119 -8.35 0.47 -0.34
CA ALA A 119 -9.79 0.30 -0.54
C ALA A 119 -10.13 -0.92 -1.40
N SER A 120 -9.18 -1.42 -2.20
CA SER A 120 -9.36 -2.65 -2.98
C SER A 120 -9.46 -3.91 -2.12
N PHE A 121 -9.06 -3.87 -0.84
CA PHE A 121 -9.01 -5.04 0.04
C PHE A 121 -10.34 -5.29 0.79
N PRO A 122 -10.73 -6.56 0.97
CA PRO A 122 -11.88 -6.92 1.78
C PRO A 122 -11.57 -6.71 3.26
N LYS A 123 -12.58 -6.28 4.03
CA LYS A 123 -12.43 -6.08 5.48
C LYS A 123 -12.59 -7.38 6.27
N ASP A 124 -13.28 -8.36 5.70
CA ASP A 124 -13.64 -9.65 6.28
C ASP A 124 -14.10 -10.63 5.18
N GLU A 125 -14.58 -11.82 5.58
CA GLU A 125 -15.06 -12.87 4.69
C GLU A 125 -16.24 -12.46 3.79
N SER A 126 -16.95 -11.36 4.10
CA SER A 126 -18.07 -10.90 3.27
C SER A 126 -17.66 -10.34 1.91
N GLY A 127 -16.34 -10.14 1.68
CA GLY A 127 -15.83 -9.53 0.45
C GLY A 127 -16.11 -8.02 0.34
N LYS A 128 -16.69 -7.41 1.37
CA LYS A 128 -16.94 -5.95 1.40
C LYS A 128 -15.65 -5.21 1.76
N SER A 129 -15.38 -4.10 1.10
CA SER A 129 -14.30 -3.19 1.53
C SER A 129 -14.66 -2.50 2.85
N TYR A 130 -13.66 -1.95 3.54
CA TYR A 130 -13.89 -1.16 4.75
C TYR A 130 -14.77 0.07 4.48
N TYR A 131 -14.61 0.65 3.29
CA TYR A 131 -15.31 1.85 2.81
C TYR A 131 -16.59 1.54 2.02
N ALA A 132 -17.16 0.33 2.17
CA ALA A 132 -18.35 -0.11 1.42
C ALA A 132 -19.67 0.53 1.89
N GLY A 133 -19.66 1.39 2.92
CA GLY A 133 -20.84 2.16 3.35
C GLY A 133 -21.42 3.07 2.26
N ASP A 134 -20.66 3.32 1.21
CA ASP A 134 -20.96 4.30 0.16
C ASP A 134 -21.59 3.66 -1.10
N GLY A 135 -21.90 2.36 -1.08
CA GLY A 135 -22.54 1.62 -2.19
C GLY A 135 -21.68 1.40 -3.45
N LEU A 136 -20.51 2.05 -3.54
CA LEU A 136 -19.67 2.08 -4.75
C LEU A 136 -18.41 1.18 -4.68
N ASN A 137 -18.00 0.72 -3.49
CA ASN A 137 -16.71 0.08 -3.28
C ASN A 137 -16.84 -1.42 -2.95
N LYS A 138 -16.97 -2.28 -3.97
CA LYS A 138 -16.70 -3.73 -3.81
C LYS A 138 -15.19 -3.93 -3.67
N ALA A 139 -14.76 -4.83 -2.79
CA ALA A 139 -13.35 -5.23 -2.78
C ALA A 139 -13.00 -5.85 -4.14
N LEU A 140 -11.82 -5.55 -4.66
CA LEU A 140 -11.33 -6.06 -5.94
C LEU A 140 -10.51 -7.33 -5.78
N VAL A 141 -9.99 -7.59 -4.59
CA VAL A 141 -9.29 -8.83 -4.22
C VAL A 141 -10.20 -9.70 -3.36
N SER A 142 -10.17 -11.02 -3.59
CA SER A 142 -10.93 -11.97 -2.77
C SER A 142 -10.30 -12.15 -1.39
N TYR A 143 -11.12 -12.43 -0.37
CA TYR A 143 -10.62 -12.70 0.98
C TYR A 143 -9.62 -13.86 1.01
N ASP A 144 -9.93 -14.95 0.29
CA ASP A 144 -9.10 -16.15 0.26
C ASP A 144 -7.73 -15.89 -0.37
N GLU A 145 -7.66 -15.06 -1.40
CA GLU A 145 -6.39 -14.66 -2.01
C GLU A 145 -5.52 -13.86 -1.03
N VAL A 146 -6.12 -12.92 -0.30
CA VAL A 146 -5.39 -12.17 0.74
C VAL A 146 -4.88 -13.12 1.83
N ILE A 147 -5.73 -14.04 2.31
CA ILE A 147 -5.33 -15.03 3.32
C ILE A 147 -4.18 -15.91 2.82
N LYS A 148 -4.25 -16.39 1.56
CA LYS A 148 -3.19 -17.18 0.95
C LYS A 148 -1.86 -16.42 0.95
N VAL A 149 -1.84 -15.18 0.47
CA VAL A 149 -0.62 -14.38 0.43
C VAL A 149 -0.08 -14.09 1.83
N LEU A 150 -0.95 -13.80 2.80
CA LEU A 150 -0.53 -13.57 4.19
C LEU A 150 0.10 -14.84 4.81
N LYS A 151 -0.45 -16.03 4.56
CA LYS A 151 0.16 -17.29 5.03
C LYS A 151 1.58 -17.46 4.46
N LEU A 152 1.76 -17.21 3.16
CA LEU A 152 3.06 -17.29 2.49
C LEU A 152 4.08 -16.27 3.05
N GLU A 153 3.65 -15.04 3.34
CA GLU A 153 4.53 -14.04 3.98
C GLU A 153 5.03 -14.51 5.37
N ARG A 154 4.20 -15.22 6.15
CA ARG A 154 4.63 -15.79 7.43
C ARG A 154 5.63 -16.94 7.27
N GLU A 155 5.37 -17.83 6.33
CA GLU A 155 6.27 -18.95 6.04
C GLU A 155 7.64 -18.45 5.60
N ARG A 156 7.66 -17.48 4.68
CA ARG A 156 8.90 -16.84 4.22
C ARG A 156 9.67 -16.19 5.37
N ALA A 157 9.00 -15.41 6.22
CA ALA A 157 9.65 -14.75 7.35
C ALA A 157 10.24 -15.75 8.36
N LEU A 158 9.60 -16.90 8.55
CA LEU A 158 10.14 -17.98 9.38
C LEU A 158 11.39 -18.60 8.75
N THR A 159 11.35 -18.90 7.45
CA THR A 159 12.50 -19.46 6.72
C THR A 159 13.70 -18.52 6.73
N GLU A 160 13.50 -17.22 6.49
CA GLU A 160 14.56 -16.22 6.54
C GLU A 160 15.20 -16.13 7.94
N ARG A 161 14.38 -16.17 8.99
CA ARG A 161 14.87 -16.19 10.38
C ARG A 161 15.70 -17.44 10.69
N LEU A 162 15.28 -18.60 10.22
CA LEU A 162 16.02 -19.86 10.40
C LEU A 162 17.36 -19.84 9.64
N LEU A 163 17.38 -19.28 8.43
CA LEU A 163 18.61 -19.12 7.65
C LEU A 163 19.61 -18.18 8.32
N LEU A 164 19.14 -17.05 8.87
CA LEU A 164 19.99 -16.13 9.63
C LEU A 164 20.57 -16.80 10.88
N TRP A 165 19.74 -17.50 11.66
CA TRP A 165 20.20 -18.24 12.83
C TRP A 165 21.27 -19.28 12.48
N ARG A 166 21.11 -20.02 11.37
CA ARG A 166 22.13 -20.98 10.91
C ARG A 166 23.44 -20.31 10.53
N LYS A 167 23.43 -19.14 9.89
CA LYS A 167 24.65 -18.40 9.53
C LYS A 167 25.39 -17.83 10.74
N GLU A 168 24.68 -17.55 11.83
CA GLU A 168 25.25 -16.99 13.05
C GLU A 168 25.75 -18.07 14.03
N ASN A 169 25.39 -19.34 13.82
CA ASN A 169 25.64 -20.45 14.75
C ASN A 169 26.32 -21.66 14.08
N VAL A 170 26.94 -21.45 12.91
CA VAL A 170 27.80 -22.40 12.17
C VAL A 170 29.05 -21.63 11.76
#